data_AF-A0A7S3B098-F1
#
_entry.id   AF-A0A7S3B098-F1
#
_cell.length_a   1.000
_cell.length_b   1.000
_cell.length_c   1.000
_cell.angle_alpha   90.00
_cell.angle_beta   90.00
_cell.angle_gamma   90.00
#
_symmetry.space_group_name_H-M   'P 1'
#
loop_
_entity.id
_entity.type
_entity.pdbx_description
1 polymer ?
#
loop_
_entity_poly.entity_id
_entity_poly.type
_entity_poly.pdbx_seq_one_letter_code
_entity_poly.pdbx_strand_id
1 'polypeptide(L)'
;EGNPCNMHLLDVATEAKRFIEEAGMVGLRFNSIGVSDGISNGTDGMAYSLQSRDLIADGIETVMGAQFYDANLSIPGCDKNMPGCLMAMARVNRPSVMVYGGTIRAGCRPDEDEKLDIISAFQAYGEYISGKVDDETRLDIVRNACPGPGACGG
;
A
#
# COMPACT_ATOMS: atom_id res chain seq x y z
N GLU A 1 3.10 -7.72 -4.98
CA GLU A 1 4.53 -8.11 -5.14
C GLU A 1 5.40 -6.93 -5.51
N GLY A 2 5.18 -6.27 -6.66
CA GLY A 2 6.01 -5.12 -7.10
C GLY A 2 5.89 -3.81 -6.31
N ASN A 3 5.28 -3.84 -5.11
CA ASN A 3 5.17 -2.68 -4.22
C ASN A 3 5.24 -3.18 -2.77
N PRO A 4 6.18 -2.70 -1.94
CA PRO A 4 6.28 -3.08 -0.52
C PRO A 4 4.99 -2.83 0.26
N CYS A 5 4.23 -1.79 -0.12
CA CYS A 5 2.96 -1.45 0.54
C CYS A 5 1.90 -2.56 0.46
N ASN A 6 1.97 -3.42 -0.56
CA ASN A 6 0.91 -4.40 -0.86
C ASN A 6 1.39 -5.86 -0.85
N MET A 7 2.69 -6.12 -0.80
CA MET A 7 3.23 -7.48 -1.03
C MET A 7 2.83 -8.51 0.03
N HIS A 8 2.50 -8.07 1.25
CA HIS A 8 2.10 -8.92 2.38
C HIS A 8 0.58 -9.04 2.56
N LEU A 9 -0.23 -8.30 1.79
CA LEU A 9 -1.68 -8.23 2.03
C LEU A 9 -2.38 -9.57 1.80
N LEU A 10 -1.80 -10.46 1.00
CA LEU A 10 -2.33 -11.81 0.81
C LEU A 10 -2.26 -12.65 2.09
N ASP A 11 -1.22 -12.49 2.89
CA ASP A 11 -1.06 -13.17 4.17
C ASP A 11 -2.08 -12.64 5.18
N VAL A 12 -2.24 -11.31 5.25
CA VAL A 12 -3.27 -10.65 6.06
C VAL A 12 -4.67 -11.11 5.65
N ALA A 13 -4.94 -11.23 4.35
CA ALA A 13 -6.21 -11.74 3.83
C ALA A 13 -6.45 -13.22 4.15
N THR A 14 -5.38 -14.02 4.26
CA THR A 14 -5.46 -15.43 4.66
C THR A 14 -5.86 -15.56 6.12
N GLU A 15 -5.25 -14.78 7.01
CA GLU A 15 -5.63 -14.76 8.43
C GLU A 15 -7.03 -14.18 8.64
N ALA A 16 -7.38 -13.08 7.96
CA ALA A 16 -8.71 -12.49 8.04
C ALA A 16 -9.79 -13.50 7.61
N LYS A 17 -9.56 -14.25 6.54
CA LYS A 17 -10.47 -15.31 6.10
C LYS A 17 -10.64 -16.39 7.17
N ARG A 18 -9.54 -16.84 7.79
CA ARG A 18 -9.60 -17.84 8.87
C ARG A 18 -10.52 -17.38 10.01
N PHE A 19 -10.37 -16.13 10.47
CA PHE A 19 -11.22 -15.58 11.54
C PHE A 19 -12.69 -15.43 11.13
N ILE A 20 -12.98 -15.09 9.87
CA ILE A 20 -14.35 -15.01 9.33
C ILE A 20 -15.01 -16.40 9.36
N GLU A 21 -14.29 -17.44 8.93
CA GLU A 21 -14.78 -18.81 8.93
C GLU A 21 -14.98 -19.36 10.36
N GLU A 22 -14.06 -19.05 11.28
CA GLU A 22 -14.21 -19.37 12.72
C GLU A 22 -15.43 -18.69 13.36
N ALA A 23 -15.83 -17.51 12.86
CA ALA A 23 -17.05 -16.83 13.28
C ALA A 23 -18.33 -17.41 12.66
N GLY A 24 -18.24 -18.50 11.89
CA GLY A 24 -19.39 -19.18 11.27
C GLY A 24 -19.89 -18.53 9.98
N MET A 25 -19.10 -17.66 9.36
CA MET A 25 -19.41 -17.00 8.08
C MET A 25 -18.62 -17.64 6.92
N VAL A 26 -19.00 -17.33 5.67
CA VAL A 26 -18.29 -17.81 4.47
C VAL A 26 -17.33 -16.73 3.96
N GLY A 27 -16.02 -17.00 3.97
CA GLY A 27 -14.99 -16.08 3.48
C GLY A 27 -14.69 -16.23 1.98
N LEU A 28 -15.25 -15.35 1.15
CA LEU A 28 -15.02 -15.31 -0.30
C LEU A 28 -14.06 -14.17 -0.67
N ARG A 29 -12.80 -14.52 -0.96
CA ARG A 29 -11.75 -13.55 -1.29
C ARG A 29 -11.79 -13.16 -2.77
N PHE A 30 -11.63 -11.88 -3.03
CA PHE A 30 -11.29 -11.31 -4.34
C PHE A 30 -10.24 -10.21 -4.13
N ASN A 31 -9.60 -9.77 -5.22
CA ASN A 31 -8.58 -8.73 -5.17
C ASN A 31 -8.93 -7.61 -6.16
N SER A 32 -8.49 -6.39 -5.83
CA SER A 32 -8.53 -5.24 -6.73
C SER A 32 -7.11 -4.82 -7.12
N ILE A 33 -7.02 -3.87 -8.04
CA ILE A 33 -5.74 -3.30 -8.50
C ILE A 33 -5.18 -2.30 -7.49
N GLY A 34 -3.92 -1.93 -7.67
CA GLY A 34 -3.27 -0.86 -6.93
C GLY A 34 -2.01 -0.40 -7.67
N VAL A 35 -1.63 0.86 -7.45
CA VAL A 35 -0.41 1.45 -8.00
C VAL A 35 0.46 1.98 -6.87
N SER A 36 1.77 2.07 -7.11
CA SER A 36 2.72 2.60 -6.14
C SER A 36 3.02 4.06 -6.43
N ASP A 37 2.56 4.95 -5.55
CA ASP A 37 2.88 6.38 -5.64
C ASP A 37 4.38 6.62 -5.48
N GLY A 38 5.05 5.85 -4.62
CA GLY A 38 6.49 5.91 -4.45
C GLY A 38 7.28 5.61 -5.72
N ILE A 39 6.89 4.55 -6.46
CA ILE A 39 7.58 4.16 -7.70
C ILE A 39 7.22 5.08 -8.87
N SER A 40 5.97 5.53 -8.96
CA SER A 40 5.51 6.36 -10.08
C SER A 40 5.92 7.83 -9.97
N ASN A 41 6.40 8.26 -8.79
CA ASN A 41 6.79 9.64 -8.55
C ASN A 41 7.88 10.12 -9.51
N GLY A 42 7.71 11.31 -10.08
CA GLY A 42 8.62 11.88 -11.06
C GLY A 42 8.51 11.31 -12.49
N THR A 43 7.48 10.51 -12.79
CA THR A 43 7.26 9.92 -14.13
C THR A 43 5.85 10.17 -14.66
N ASP A 44 5.62 9.92 -15.95
CA ASP A 44 4.29 9.96 -16.57
C ASP A 44 3.30 8.98 -15.91
N GLY A 45 3.80 7.95 -15.23
CA GLY A 45 2.99 6.99 -14.49
C GLY A 45 2.16 7.63 -13.37
N MET A 46 2.60 8.78 -12.83
CA MET A 46 1.87 9.50 -11.79
C MET A 46 0.47 9.95 -12.24
N ALA A 47 0.24 10.13 -13.55
CA ALA A 47 -1.08 10.43 -14.09
C ALA A 47 -2.12 9.34 -13.79
N TYR A 48 -1.67 8.11 -13.52
CA TYR A 48 -2.53 6.97 -13.20
C TYR A 48 -2.70 6.75 -11.69
N SER A 49 -2.07 7.56 -10.82
CA SER A 49 -2.21 7.43 -9.36
C SER A 49 -3.64 7.72 -8.91
N LEU A 50 -4.11 8.97 -9.06
CA LEU A 50 -5.36 9.40 -8.45
C LEU A 50 -6.58 8.62 -8.96
N GLN A 51 -6.66 8.38 -10.27
CA GLN A 51 -7.77 7.65 -10.89
C GLN A 51 -7.86 6.18 -10.41
N SER A 52 -6.77 5.60 -9.90
CA SER A 52 -6.79 4.24 -9.36
C SER A 52 -7.72 4.12 -8.15
N ARG A 53 -7.93 5.21 -7.40
CA ARG A 53 -8.91 5.28 -6.30
C ARG A 53 -10.31 4.93 -6.80
N ASP A 54 -10.72 5.53 -7.90
CA ASP A 54 -12.07 5.35 -8.45
C ASP A 54 -12.23 3.97 -9.05
N LEU A 55 -11.21 3.47 -9.76
CA LEU A 55 -11.18 2.08 -10.26
C LEU A 55 -11.30 1.04 -9.13
N ILE A 56 -10.63 1.26 -7.99
CA ILE A 56 -10.74 0.39 -6.82
C ILE A 56 -12.16 0.42 -6.27
N ALA A 57 -12.75 1.61 -6.15
CA ALA A 57 -14.10 1.78 -5.64
C ALA A 57 -15.11 1.04 -6.53
N ASP A 58 -15.04 1.27 -7.84
CA ASP A 58 -15.93 0.67 -8.84
C ASP A 58 -15.76 -0.86 -8.89
N GLY A 59 -14.53 -1.36 -8.76
CA GLY A 59 -14.24 -2.79 -8.72
C GLY A 59 -14.86 -3.51 -7.52
N ILE A 60 -14.72 -2.93 -6.31
CA ILE A 60 -15.33 -3.49 -5.09
C ILE A 60 -16.86 -3.42 -5.19
N GLU A 61 -17.41 -2.29 -5.61
CA GLU A 61 -18.85 -2.09 -5.80
C GLU A 61 -19.44 -3.13 -6.78
N THR A 62 -18.74 -3.38 -7.88
CA THR A 62 -19.14 -4.38 -8.90
C THR A 62 -19.22 -5.78 -8.31
N VAL A 63 -18.19 -6.24 -7.59
CA VAL A 63 -18.18 -7.58 -7.00
C VAL A 63 -19.26 -7.72 -5.93
N MET A 64 -19.35 -6.75 -5.01
CA MET A 64 -20.35 -6.77 -3.94
C MET A 64 -21.78 -6.77 -4.48
N GLY A 65 -22.05 -5.94 -5.51
CA GLY A 65 -23.35 -5.84 -6.15
C GLY A 65 -23.73 -7.10 -6.92
N ALA A 66 -22.81 -7.64 -7.72
CA ALA A 66 -23.08 -8.80 -8.58
C ALA A 66 -23.19 -10.12 -7.79
N GLN A 67 -22.36 -10.29 -6.77
CA GLN A 67 -22.26 -11.55 -6.03
C GLN A 67 -23.14 -11.59 -4.77
N PHE A 68 -23.87 -10.49 -4.49
CA PHE A 68 -24.77 -10.38 -3.33
C PHE A 68 -24.09 -10.70 -1.98
N TYR A 69 -22.81 -10.35 -1.81
CA TYR A 69 -22.12 -10.54 -0.54
C TYR A 69 -22.70 -9.67 0.57
N ASP A 70 -22.95 -10.27 1.74
CA ASP A 70 -23.64 -9.60 2.85
C ASP A 70 -22.81 -8.51 3.55
N ALA A 71 -21.48 -8.70 3.59
CA ALA A 71 -20.54 -7.82 4.27
C ALA A 71 -19.20 -7.74 3.53
N ASN A 72 -18.42 -6.67 3.77
CA ASN A 72 -17.13 -6.42 3.12
C ASN A 72 -16.02 -6.19 4.15
N LEU A 73 -14.93 -6.96 4.05
CA LEU A 73 -13.67 -6.67 4.74
C LEU A 73 -12.64 -6.30 3.67
N SER A 74 -12.20 -5.05 3.64
CA SER A 74 -11.18 -4.58 2.70
C SER A 74 -9.84 -4.37 3.41
N ILE A 75 -8.75 -4.77 2.74
CA ILE A 75 -7.39 -4.71 3.29
C ILE A 75 -6.52 -3.83 2.39
N PRO A 76 -6.66 -2.48 2.43
CA PRO A 76 -5.83 -1.58 1.65
C PRO A 76 -4.43 -1.38 2.26
N GLY A 77 -3.42 -1.18 1.42
CA GLY A 77 -2.03 -1.00 1.86
C GLY A 77 -1.31 0.24 1.36
N CYS A 78 -1.74 0.86 0.25
CA CYS A 78 -1.07 2.02 -0.35
C CYS A 78 -2.05 3.20 -0.50
N ASP A 79 -1.52 4.42 -0.63
CA ASP A 79 -2.21 5.71 -0.54
C ASP A 79 -3.66 5.69 -1.09
N LYS A 80 -3.82 5.46 -2.39
CA LYS A 80 -5.13 5.55 -3.06
C LYS A 80 -6.07 4.36 -2.78
N ASN A 81 -5.55 3.28 -2.20
CA ASN A 81 -6.35 2.10 -1.87
C ASN A 81 -7.33 2.41 -0.72
N MET A 82 -6.87 3.06 0.34
CA MET A 82 -7.70 3.39 1.52
C MET A 82 -8.97 4.17 1.15
N PRO A 83 -8.89 5.33 0.46
CA PRO A 83 -10.09 6.06 0.06
C PRO A 83 -10.94 5.28 -0.95
N GLY A 84 -10.34 4.51 -1.87
CA GLY A 84 -11.09 3.68 -2.81
C GLY A 84 -11.98 2.63 -2.12
N CYS A 85 -11.43 1.94 -1.11
CA CYS A 85 -12.20 1.01 -0.28
C CYS A 85 -13.32 1.71 0.49
N LEU A 86 -13.04 2.84 1.13
CA LEU A 86 -14.04 3.60 1.90
C LEU A 86 -15.16 4.13 1.01
N MET A 87 -14.85 4.58 -0.21
CA MET A 87 -15.84 4.99 -1.20
C MET A 87 -16.78 3.84 -1.57
N ALA A 88 -16.24 2.65 -1.89
CA ALA A 88 -17.06 1.49 -2.19
C ALA A 88 -17.96 1.07 -1.02
N MET A 89 -17.41 1.06 0.20
CA MET A 89 -18.18 0.74 1.42
C MET A 89 -19.36 1.71 1.59
N ALA A 90 -19.13 3.01 1.40
CA ALA A 90 -20.17 4.03 1.50
C ALA A 90 -21.24 3.89 0.40
N ARG A 91 -20.85 3.58 -0.85
CA ARG A 91 -21.79 3.37 -1.97
C ARG A 91 -22.65 2.12 -1.79
N VAL A 92 -22.03 1.02 -1.41
CA VAL A 92 -22.71 -0.28 -1.22
C VAL A 92 -23.58 -0.28 0.05
N ASN A 93 -23.18 0.48 1.07
CA ASN A 93 -23.90 0.65 2.34
C ASN A 93 -24.28 -0.69 3.00
N ARG A 94 -23.32 -1.63 3.02
CA ARG A 94 -23.42 -2.92 3.73
C ARG A 94 -22.41 -2.95 4.89
N PRO A 95 -22.61 -3.81 5.91
CA PRO A 95 -21.65 -3.97 7.00
C PRO A 95 -20.23 -4.13 6.46
N SER A 96 -19.34 -3.21 6.85
CA SER A 96 -18.00 -3.13 6.28
C SER A 96 -16.94 -2.79 7.32
N VAL A 97 -15.76 -3.38 7.16
CA VAL A 97 -14.57 -3.10 7.98
C VAL A 97 -13.36 -2.88 7.06
N MET A 98 -12.59 -1.83 7.32
CA MET A 98 -11.31 -1.60 6.66
C MET A 98 -10.18 -1.99 7.62
N VAL A 99 -9.32 -2.92 7.19
CA VAL A 99 -8.13 -3.33 7.93
C VAL A 99 -6.91 -2.76 7.21
N TYR A 100 -6.28 -1.74 7.78
CA TYR A 100 -5.08 -1.16 7.19
C TYR A 100 -3.93 -2.17 7.18
N GLY A 101 -3.26 -2.31 6.04
CA GLY A 101 -2.16 -3.25 5.84
C GLY A 101 -0.95 -3.01 6.75
N GLY A 102 -0.81 -1.79 7.29
CA GLY A 102 0.25 -1.44 8.22
C GLY A 102 1.40 -0.66 7.57
N THR A 103 2.13 0.06 8.42
CA THR A 103 3.27 0.89 8.03
C THR A 103 4.56 0.08 7.94
N ILE A 104 5.45 0.45 7.02
CA ILE A 104 6.80 -0.10 6.91
C ILE A 104 7.63 0.32 8.12
N ARG A 105 8.60 -0.51 8.51
CA ARG A 105 9.62 -0.09 9.48
C ARG A 105 10.57 0.92 8.82
N ALA A 106 11.06 1.88 9.59
CA ALA A 106 12.13 2.76 9.14
C ALA A 106 13.37 1.93 8.76
N GLY A 107 14.00 2.32 7.65
CA GLY A 107 15.32 1.84 7.28
C GLY A 107 16.41 2.45 8.15
N CYS A 108 17.58 1.81 8.19
CA CYS A 108 18.79 2.35 8.80
C CYS A 108 19.99 1.88 7.98
N ARG A 109 21.03 2.71 7.88
CA ARG A 109 22.32 2.27 7.31
C ARG A 109 23.06 1.37 8.31
N PRO A 110 23.93 0.46 7.85
CA PRO A 110 24.78 -0.31 8.75
C PRO A 110 25.58 0.63 9.65
N ASP A 111 25.61 0.34 10.95
CA ASP A 111 26.37 1.10 11.95
C ASP A 111 25.94 2.57 12.16
N GLU A 112 24.78 2.97 11.64
CA GLU A 112 24.19 4.31 11.85
C GLU A 112 22.76 4.23 12.40
N ASP A 113 22.45 5.14 13.33
CA ASP A 113 21.09 5.28 13.91
C ASP A 113 20.18 6.21 13.09
N GLU A 114 20.66 6.72 11.95
CA GLU A 114 19.87 7.58 11.08
C GLU A 114 18.72 6.80 10.45
N LYS A 115 17.50 7.26 10.70
CA LYS A 115 16.29 6.67 10.12
C LYS A 115 16.16 7.11 8.67
N LEU A 116 16.02 6.12 7.79
CA LEU A 116 15.76 6.31 6.38
C LEU A 116 14.33 5.94 6.02
N ASP A 117 13.78 6.69 5.08
CA ASP A 117 12.49 6.41 4.45
C ASP A 117 12.54 6.72 2.94
N ILE A 118 11.38 6.66 2.29
CA ILE A 118 11.28 6.96 0.86
C ILE A 118 11.62 8.42 0.52
N ILE A 119 11.39 9.36 1.44
CA ILE A 119 11.77 10.76 1.28
C ILE A 119 13.29 10.90 1.34
N SER A 120 13.98 10.18 2.22
CA SER A 120 15.45 10.12 2.25
C SER A 120 16.01 9.67 0.90
N ALA A 121 15.41 8.65 0.29
CA ALA A 121 15.81 8.18 -1.04
C ALA A 121 15.61 9.25 -2.14
N PHE A 122 14.51 10.02 -2.10
CA PHE A 122 14.30 11.14 -3.02
C PHE A 122 15.28 12.29 -2.78
N GLN A 123 15.53 12.65 -1.52
CA GLN A 123 16.42 13.73 -1.13
C GLN A 123 17.88 13.42 -1.48
N ALA A 124 18.32 12.17 -1.35
CA ALA A 124 19.68 11.74 -1.69
C ALA A 124 20.09 12.10 -3.13
N TYR A 125 19.14 12.12 -4.08
CA TYR A 125 19.42 12.57 -5.45
C TYR A 125 19.72 14.08 -5.51
N GLY A 126 18.97 14.90 -4.80
CA GLY A 126 19.22 16.35 -4.71
C GLY A 126 20.53 16.66 -3.99
N GLU A 127 20.83 15.93 -2.93
CA GLU A 127 22.08 16.08 -2.18
C GLU A 127 23.30 15.71 -3.02
N TYR A 128 23.19 14.65 -3.81
CA TYR A 128 24.22 14.24 -4.76
C TYR A 128 24.51 15.31 -5.81
N ILE A 129 23.46 15.88 -6.44
CA ILE A 129 23.62 16.97 -7.42
C ILE A 129 24.27 18.20 -6.78
N SER A 130 23.94 18.50 -5.53
CA SER A 130 24.51 19.63 -4.79
C SER A 130 25.94 19.40 -4.28
N GLY A 131 26.49 18.19 -4.44
CA GLY A 131 27.80 17.80 -3.95
C GLY A 131 27.89 17.59 -2.43
N LYS A 132 26.76 17.43 -1.74
CA LYS A 132 26.70 17.17 -0.29
C LYS A 132 27.02 15.71 0.07
N VAL A 133 26.65 14.78 -0.82
CA VAL A 133 26.92 13.35 -0.69
C VAL A 133 27.55 12.84 -1.98
N ASP A 134 28.36 11.80 -1.88
CA ASP A 134 28.89 11.09 -3.04
C ASP A 134 27.92 10.03 -3.56
N ASP A 135 28.26 9.41 -4.70
CA ASP A 135 27.38 8.41 -5.32
C ASP A 135 27.27 7.12 -4.49
N GLU A 136 28.30 6.79 -3.71
CA GLU A 136 28.33 5.62 -2.83
C GLU A 136 27.32 5.80 -1.68
N THR A 137 27.37 6.94 -1.00
CA THR A 137 26.42 7.31 0.06
C THR A 137 24.99 7.37 -0.49
N ARG A 138 24.80 7.95 -1.69
CA ARG A 138 23.48 8.00 -2.35
C ARG A 138 22.92 6.59 -2.57
N LEU A 139 23.73 5.67 -3.09
CA LEU A 139 23.31 4.28 -3.34
C LEU A 139 23.01 3.53 -2.04
N ASP A 140 23.77 3.79 -0.99
CA ASP A 140 23.55 3.17 0.32
C ASP A 140 22.22 3.63 0.95
N ILE A 141 21.90 4.93 0.87
CA ILE A 141 20.59 5.45 1.31
C ILE A 141 19.44 4.73 0.57
N VAL A 142 19.53 4.62 -0.76
CA VAL A 142 18.49 3.98 -1.58
C VAL A 142 18.31 2.50 -1.22
N ARG A 143 19.40 1.77 -0.95
CA ARG A 143 19.35 0.33 -0.61
C ARG A 143 18.72 0.06 0.75
N ASN A 144 18.86 0.99 1.70
CA ASN A 144 18.44 0.79 3.08
C ASN A 144 17.11 1.49 3.43
N ALA A 145 16.59 2.37 2.56
CA ALA A 145 15.37 3.16 2.82
C ALA A 145 14.05 2.36 2.96
N CYS A 146 13.94 1.18 2.34
CA CYS A 146 12.70 0.38 2.32
C CYS A 146 12.98 -1.07 2.74
N PRO A 147 13.08 -1.35 4.05
CA PRO A 147 13.62 -2.63 4.56
C PRO A 147 12.65 -3.82 4.48
N GLY A 148 11.39 -3.62 4.07
CA GLY A 148 10.40 -4.70 4.07
C GLY A 148 8.98 -4.27 3.67
N PRO A 149 7.97 -5.09 3.98
CA PRO A 149 6.58 -4.80 3.63
C PRO A 149 5.99 -3.69 4.49
N GLY A 150 5.04 -2.95 3.93
CA GLY A 150 4.28 -1.89 4.60
C GLY A 150 4.21 -0.59 3.80
N ALA A 151 3.22 0.24 4.12
CA ALA A 151 3.08 1.57 3.51
C ALA A 151 4.16 2.54 4.02
N CYS A 152 4.31 3.70 3.39
CA CYS A 152 5.32 4.70 3.80
C CYS A 152 5.18 5.11 5.28
N GLY A 153 6.33 5.20 5.96
CA GLY A 153 6.48 5.33 7.42
C GLY A 153 5.87 6.58 8.06
N GLY A 154 5.83 7.68 7.30
CA GLY A 154 5.49 9.02 7.79
C GLY A 154 6.72 9.80 8.25
#